data_AF-A0A2J6T9E0-F1
#
_entry.id   AF-A0A2J6T9E0-F1
#
_cell.length_a   1.000
_cell.length_b   1.000
_cell.length_c   1.000
_cell.angle_alpha   90.00
_cell.angle_beta   90.00
_cell.angle_gamma   90.00
#
_symmetry.space_group_name_H-M   'P 1'
#
loop_
_entity.id
_entity.type
_entity.pdbx_description
1 polymer ?
#
loop_
_entity_poly.entity_id
_entity_poly.type
_entity_poly.pdbx_seq_one_letter_code
_entity_poly.pdbx_strand_id
1 'polypeptide(L)' 'MSQQSTINLNILQNKEDFELEPISKQPPIFKLGLMKKTLDSPKANPENINNYRTVTVRCLFKGCTKKFKN' A
#
# COMPACT_ATOMS: atom_id res chain seq x y z
N MET A 1 4.44 22.96 4.22
CA MET A 1 5.40 22.18 3.40
C MET A 1 5.13 20.66 3.51
N SER A 2 3.97 20.14 3.09
CA SER A 2 3.65 18.69 3.25
C SER A 2 3.07 17.98 2.02
N GLN A 3 2.70 18.72 0.96
CA GLN A 3 2.16 18.11 -0.26
C GLN A 3 3.28 17.55 -1.16
N GLN A 4 4.41 18.27 -1.29
CA GLN A 4 5.55 17.85 -2.11
C GLN A 4 6.14 16.50 -1.67
N SER A 5 6.23 16.26 -0.36
CA SER A 5 6.72 15.01 0.20
C SER A 5 5.78 13.84 -0.08
N THR A 6 4.47 14.07 -0.08
CA THR A 6 3.46 13.04 -0.31
C THR A 6 3.42 12.62 -1.78
N ILE A 7 3.50 13.58 -2.71
CA ILE A 7 3.58 13.32 -4.16
C ILE A 7 4.83 12.49 -4.49
N ASN A 8 5.99 12.90 -3.96
CA ASN A 8 7.24 12.17 -4.20
C ASN A 8 7.20 10.74 -3.66
N LEU A 9 6.60 10.52 -2.48
CA LEU A 9 6.41 9.18 -1.93
C LEU A 9 5.52 8.32 -2.83
N ASN A 10 4.41 8.85 -3.33
CA ASN A 10 3.51 8.09 -4.22
C ASN A 10 4.18 7.74 -5.55
N ILE A 11 4.99 8.64 -6.11
CA ILE A 11 5.79 8.37 -7.31
C ILE A 11 6.82 7.26 -7.03
N LEU A 12 7.52 7.32 -5.90
CA LEU A 12 8.47 6.28 -5.49
C LEU A 12 7.80 4.91 -5.29
N GLN A 13 6.60 4.88 -4.68
CA GLN A 13 5.83 3.66 -4.48
C GLN A 13 5.34 3.03 -5.79
N ASN A 14 5.25 3.82 -6.87
CA ASN A 14 4.84 3.33 -8.18
C ASN A 14 5.97 2.67 -8.98
N LYS A 15 7.21 2.68 -8.50
CA LYS A 15 8.29 1.96 -9.18
C LYS A 15 8.04 0.44 -9.20
N GLU A 16 8.54 -0.23 -10.24
CA GLU A 16 8.38 -1.69 -10.39
C GLU A 16 9.10 -2.47 -9.30
N ASP A 17 10.24 -1.97 -8.83
CA ASP A 17 11.08 -2.54 -7.77
C ASP A 17 10.59 -2.18 -6.36
N PHE A 18 9.53 -1.38 -6.24
CA PHE A 18 9.01 -1.02 -4.92
C PHE A 18 8.28 -2.22 -4.30
N GLU A 19 8.82 -2.68 -3.18
CA GLU A 19 8.22 -3.71 -2.35
C GLU A 19 7.71 -3.15 -1.02
N LEU A 20 6.62 -3.75 -0.52
CA LEU A 20 6.17 -3.50 0.84
C LEU A 20 7.20 -4.02 1.83
N GLU A 21 7.25 -3.41 3.03
CA GLU A 21 8.13 -3.88 4.09
C GLU A 21 7.98 -5.38 4.33
N PRO A 22 9.09 -6.12 4.56
CA PRO A 22 9.03 -7.54 4.81
C PRO A 22 8.18 -7.83 6.05
N ILE A 23 7.47 -8.96 6.05
CA ILE A 23 6.51 -9.32 7.11
C ILE A 23 7.14 -9.29 8.52
N SER A 24 8.44 -9.58 8.63
CA SER A 24 9.21 -9.53 9.89
C SER A 24 9.31 -8.13 10.49
N LYS A 25 9.24 -7.08 9.67
CA LYS A 25 9.24 -5.67 10.09
C LYS A 25 7.84 -5.09 10.26
N GLN A 26 6.81 -5.78 9.76
CA GLN A 26 5.43 -5.32 9.87
C GLN A 26 4.87 -5.42 11.31
N PRO A 27 3.79 -4.68 11.62
CA PRO A 27 3.10 -4.79 12.89
C PRO A 27 2.57 -6.22 13.17
N PRO A 28 2.40 -6.61 14.44
CA PRO A 28 1.94 -7.95 14.83
C PRO A 28 0.67 -8.42 14.11
N ILE A 29 -0.27 -7.53 13.83
CA ILE A 29 -1.54 -7.88 13.17
C ILE A 29 -1.36 -8.48 11.77
N PHE A 30 -0.33 -8.05 11.03
CA PHE A 30 0.02 -8.61 9.73
C PHE A 30 0.81 -9.91 9.89
N LYS A 31 1.74 -9.96 10.86
CA LYS A 31 2.51 -11.17 11.20
C LYS A 31 1.62 -12.34 11.60
N LEU A 32 0.55 -12.06 12.33
CA LEU A 32 -0.46 -13.03 12.76
C LEU A 32 -1.44 -13.43 11.63
N GLY A 33 -1.30 -12.86 10.43
CA GLY A 33 -2.19 -13.15 9.30
C GLY A 33 -3.62 -12.65 9.47
N LEU A 34 -3.88 -11.75 10.43
CA LEU A 34 -5.21 -11.16 10.67
C LEU A 34 -5.54 -10.06 9.65
N MET A 35 -4.51 -9.45 9.07
CA MET A 35 -4.60 -8.50 7.98
C MET A 35 -3.58 -8.83 6.89
N LYS A 36 -3.92 -8.52 5.65
CA LYS A 36 -3.02 -8.62 4.50
C LYS A 36 -2.92 -7.26 3.83
N LYS A 37 -1.69 -6.77 3.66
CA LYS A 37 -1.38 -5.60 2.86
C LYS A 37 -0.97 -6.06 1.46
N THR A 38 -1.56 -5.49 0.43
CA THR A 38 -1.19 -5.71 -0.95
C THR A 38 -0.98 -4.38 -1.64
N LEU A 39 -0.09 -4.40 -2.61
CA LEU A 39 0.17 -3.27 -3.49
C LEU A 39 -0.29 -3.68 -4.88
N ASP A 40 -1.12 -2.85 -5.51
CA ASP A 40 -1.63 -3.13 -6.86
C ASP A 40 -0.48 -3.09 -7.89
N SER A 41 -0.71 -3.33 -9.17
CA SER A 41 0.36 -3.19 -10.17
C SER A 41 0.78 -1.73 -10.36
N PRO A 42 2.04 -1.46 -10.77
CA PRO A 42 2.47 -0.13 -11.19
C PRO A 42 1.54 0.46 -12.26
N LYS A 43 1.23 1.75 -12.17
CA LYS A 43 0.41 2.47 -13.14
C LYS A 43 1.29 3.37 -14.04
N ALA A 44 0.84 3.62 -15.27
CA ALA A 44 1.50 4.57 -16.16
C ALA A 44 1.31 6.01 -15.67
N ASN A 45 2.30 6.87 -15.92
CA ASN A 45 2.29 8.31 -15.57
C ASN A 45 1.99 8.57 -14.08
N PRO A 46 2.87 8.13 -13.15
CA PRO A 46 2.69 8.32 -11.72
C PRO A 46 2.75 9.77 -11.24
N GLU A 47 3.07 10.73 -12.11
CA GLU A 47 2.99 12.16 -11.79
C GLU A 47 1.54 12.67 -11.70
N ASN A 48 0.61 11.97 -12.34
CA ASN A 48 -0.81 12.26 -12.22
C ASN A 48 -1.37 11.66 -10.93
N ILE A 49 -2.01 12.50 -10.11
CA ILE A 49 -2.59 12.09 -8.81
C ILE A 49 -3.61 10.96 -8.92
N ASN A 50 -4.30 10.84 -10.06
CA ASN A 50 -5.26 9.77 -10.32
C ASN A 50 -4.59 8.42 -10.63
N ASN A 51 -3.28 8.44 -10.95
CA ASN A 51 -2.49 7.28 -11.33
C ASN A 51 -1.55 6.81 -10.20
N TYR A 52 -1.77 7.25 -8.96
CA TYR A 52 -1.03 6.68 -7.85
C TYR A 52 -1.39 5.21 -7.63
N ARG A 53 -0.38 4.44 -7.25
CA ARG A 53 -0.50 3.02 -6.94
C ARG A 53 -1.29 2.86 -5.65
N THR A 54 -2.29 1.99 -5.68
CA THR A 54 -3.18 1.80 -4.53
C THR A 54 -2.62 0.74 -3.60
N VAL A 55 -2.62 1.05 -2.31
CA VAL A 55 -2.32 0.09 -1.25
C VAL A 55 -3.64 -0.41 -0.68
N THR A 56 -3.86 -1.72 -0.73
CA THR A 56 -5.04 -2.34 -0.13
C THR A 56 -4.66 -3.08 1.16
N VAL A 57 -5.35 -2.77 2.26
CA VAL A 57 -5.30 -3.56 3.50
C VAL A 57 -6.62 -4.31 3.65
N ARG A 58 -6.56 -5.63 3.59
CA ARG A 58 -7.72 -6.51 3.75
C ARG A 58 -7.70 -7.17 5.12
N CYS A 59 -8.83 -7.15 5.79
CA CYS A 59 -9.06 -7.95 6.99
C CYS A 59 -9.24 -9.43 6.63
N LEU A 60 -8.54 -10.32 7.32
CA LEU A 60 -8.61 -11.77 7.13
C LEU A 60 -9.27 -12.50 8.31
N PHE A 61 -9.61 -11.78 9.39
CA PHE A 61 -10.34 -12.35 10.52
C PHE A 61 -11.73 -12.85 10.07
N LYS A 62 -12.16 -13.99 10.62
CA LYS A 62 -13.43 -14.63 10.25
C LYS A 62 -14.61 -13.67 10.49
N GLY A 63 -15.44 -13.47 9.48
CA GLY A 63 -16.58 -12.53 9.53
C GLY A 63 -16.23 -11.06 9.27
N CYS A 64 -14.94 -10.73 9.07
CA CYS A 64 -14.51 -9.36 8.79
C CYS A 64 -14.47 -9.09 7.28
N THR A 65 -15.29 -8.14 6.81
CA THR A 65 -15.36 -7.75 5.38
C THR A 65 -14.64 -6.44 5.08
N LYS A 66 -14.00 -5.83 6.09
CA LYS A 66 -13.34 -4.52 5.95
C LYS A 66 -12.16 -4.59 4.97
N LYS A 67 -12.13 -3.60 4.08
CA LYS A 67 -11.04 -3.32 3.15
C LYS A 67 -10.74 -1.83 3.20
N PHE A 68 -9.48 -1.48 3.40
CA PHE A 68 -9.00 -0.10 3.38
C PHE A 68 -8.16 0.10 2.13
N LYS A 69 -8.37 1.21 1.44
CA LYS A 69 -7.64 1.60 0.24
C LYS A 69 -7.15 3.03 0.40
N ASN A 70 -5.97 3.30 -0.12
CA ASN A 70 -5.41 4.64 -0.29
C ASN A 70 -4.98 4.81 -1.73
#